data_AF-A0A3C0NF33-F1
#
_entry.id   AF-A0A3C0NF33-F1
#
_cell.length_a   1.000
_cell.length_b   1.000
_cell.length_c   1.000
_cell.angle_alpha   90.00
_cell.angle_beta   90.00
_cell.angle_gamma   90.00
#
_symmetry.space_group_name_H-M   'P 1'
#
loop_
_entity.id
_entity.type
_entity.pdbx_description
1 polymer ?
#
loop_
_entity_poly.entity_id
_entity_poly.type
_entity_poly.pdbx_seq_one_letter_code
_entity_poly.pdbx_strand_id
1 'polypeptide(L)'
;MFDSSTLPVHSLPPSQIELAAQQLIQESMNDPWSDISPAVYDTARVLLLPRSLQPKGSLDFLLRKQKEDGSWGSPDAYCLVPTLAATASLLDLTLKVARGEEITGDASDVSLAAWRGLDFLAHTLRDLTELPDLVAIELILPALVEEIENTLAGLADVTNQV
;
A
#
# COMPACT_ATOMS: atom_id res chain seq x y z
N MET A 1 0.11 20.18 -21.40
CA MET A 1 -1.10 19.83 -20.62
C MET A 1 -2.23 19.66 -21.62
N PHE A 2 -2.42 18.45 -22.12
CA PHE A 2 -3.53 18.12 -23.04
C PHE A 2 -4.66 17.54 -22.20
N ASP A 3 -5.79 18.23 -22.15
CA ASP A 3 -7.02 17.75 -21.51
C ASP A 3 -7.61 16.64 -22.37
N SER A 4 -7.62 15.42 -21.83
CA SER A 4 -8.00 14.19 -22.55
C SER A 4 -9.50 13.91 -22.54
N SER A 5 -10.33 14.84 -22.05
CA SER A 5 -11.71 14.52 -21.66
C SER A 5 -12.78 14.78 -22.72
N THR A 6 -12.45 15.27 -23.92
CA THR A 6 -13.47 15.62 -24.94
C THR A 6 -13.06 15.33 -26.39
N LEU A 7 -12.48 14.17 -26.69
CA LEU A 7 -12.28 13.75 -28.08
C LEU A 7 -13.15 12.53 -28.43
N PRO A 8 -14.08 12.63 -29.40
CA PRO A 8 -14.79 11.47 -29.92
C PRO A 8 -13.80 10.52 -30.58
N VAL A 9 -13.87 9.23 -30.25
CA VAL A 9 -12.92 8.15 -30.59
C VAL A 9 -12.82 7.85 -32.11
N HIS A 10 -13.42 8.67 -32.97
CA HIS A 10 -13.33 8.50 -34.42
C HIS A 10 -12.15 9.30 -35.01
N SER A 11 -11.05 8.57 -35.16
CA SER A 11 -9.93 8.78 -36.10
C SER A 11 -9.10 10.05 -35.90
N LEU A 12 -8.21 10.02 -34.91
CA LEU A 12 -7.05 10.91 -34.90
C LEU A 12 -6.28 10.76 -36.23
N PRO A 13 -5.94 11.85 -36.94
CA PRO A 13 -5.14 11.78 -38.15
C PRO A 13 -3.78 11.13 -37.84
N PRO A 14 -3.19 10.35 -38.76
CA PRO A 14 -1.92 9.66 -38.53
C PRO A 14 -0.80 10.56 -38.00
N SER A 15 -0.76 11.82 -38.42
CA SER A 15 0.23 12.80 -37.95
C SER A 15 0.09 13.18 -36.47
N GLN A 16 -1.12 13.15 -35.90
CA GLN A 16 -1.32 13.38 -34.47
C GLN A 16 -0.89 12.17 -33.64
N ILE A 17 -1.12 10.96 -34.16
CA ILE A 17 -0.61 9.73 -33.54
C ILE A 17 0.92 9.73 -33.55
N GLU A 18 1.54 10.10 -34.67
CA GLU A 18 2.99 10.19 -34.78
C GLU A 18 3.59 11.22 -33.82
N LEU A 19 2.97 12.41 -33.71
CA LEU A 19 3.41 13.44 -32.76
C LEU A 19 3.29 12.96 -31.30
N ALA A 20 2.18 12.33 -30.94
CA ALA A 20 1.97 11.79 -29.59
C ALA A 20 2.96 10.66 -29.26
N ALA A 21 3.25 9.78 -30.22
CA ALA A 21 4.23 8.71 -30.06
C ALA A 21 5.66 9.26 -29.89
N GLN A 22 6.05 10.25 -30.70
CA GLN A 22 7.34 10.92 -30.55
C GLN A 22 7.46 11.60 -29.18
N GLN A 23 6.40 12.27 -28.72
CA GLN A 23 6.38 12.89 -27.40
C GLN A 23 6.53 11.86 -26.28
N LEU A 24 5.78 10.77 -26.30
CA LEU A 24 5.86 9.69 -25.30
C LEU A 24 7.28 9.09 -25.23
N ILE A 25 7.89 8.81 -26.39
CA ILE A 25 9.24 8.25 -26.45
C ILE A 25 10.28 9.26 -25.92
N GLN A 26 10.14 10.55 -26.28
CA GLN A 26 11.04 11.60 -25.77
C GLN A 26 10.90 11.78 -24.26
N GLU A 27 9.68 11.80 -23.73
CA GLU A 27 9.43 11.86 -22.28
C GLU A 27 10.05 10.64 -21.57
N SER A 28 9.85 9.44 -22.10
CA SER A 28 10.44 8.20 -21.55
C SER A 28 11.97 8.16 -21.65
N MET A 29 12.60 8.70 -22.70
CA MET A 29 14.06 8.75 -22.82
C MET A 29 14.68 9.82 -21.92
N ASN A 30 13.92 10.86 -21.58
CA ASN A 30 14.38 11.96 -20.72
C ASN A 30 14.21 11.68 -19.23
N ASP A 31 13.43 10.66 -18.87
CA ASP A 31 13.28 10.18 -17.49
C ASP A 31 13.98 8.82 -17.28
N PRO A 32 15.18 8.80 -16.69
CA PRO A 32 15.92 7.56 -16.46
C PRO A 32 15.30 6.66 -15.39
N TRP A 33 14.29 7.14 -14.64
CA TRP A 33 13.67 6.42 -13.51
C TRP A 33 12.25 5.93 -13.81
N SER A 34 11.64 6.43 -14.89
CA SER A 34 10.25 6.20 -15.26
C SER A 34 9.23 6.80 -14.28
N ASP A 35 8.07 7.19 -14.80
CA ASP A 35 6.94 7.66 -14.01
C ASP A 35 6.10 6.48 -13.50
N ILE A 36 6.61 5.80 -12.47
CA ILE A 36 5.91 4.70 -11.79
C ILE A 36 5.14 5.27 -10.61
N SER A 37 3.81 5.09 -10.63
CA SER A 37 2.96 5.48 -9.50
C SER A 37 3.31 4.71 -8.23
N PRO A 38 3.26 5.35 -7.04
CA PRO A 38 3.53 4.66 -5.78
C PRO A 38 2.60 3.46 -5.54
N ALA A 39 3.20 2.33 -5.16
CA ALA A 39 2.47 1.13 -4.78
C ALA A 39 2.25 1.08 -3.26
N VAL A 40 1.08 0.56 -2.84
CA VAL A 40 0.76 0.36 -1.41
C VAL A 40 1.78 -0.53 -0.74
N TYR A 41 2.14 -1.66 -1.36
CA TYR A 41 3.08 -2.62 -0.80
C TYR A 41 4.41 -1.94 -0.44
N ASP A 42 5.06 -1.30 -1.41
CA ASP A 42 6.34 -0.62 -1.19
C ASP A 42 6.22 0.55 -0.21
N THR A 43 5.13 1.32 -0.28
CA THR A 43 4.88 2.43 0.64
C THR A 43 4.72 1.96 2.08
N ALA A 44 4.06 0.81 2.30
CA ALA A 44 3.96 0.20 3.61
C ALA A 44 5.34 -0.26 4.12
N ARG A 45 6.14 -0.93 3.27
CA ARG A 45 7.48 -1.39 3.67
C ARG A 45 8.41 -0.24 4.07
N VAL A 46 8.36 0.90 3.39
CA VAL A 46 9.21 2.06 3.77
C VAL A 46 8.79 2.70 5.09
N LEU A 47 7.54 2.52 5.57
CA LEU A 47 7.12 3.02 6.89
C LEU A 47 7.82 2.31 8.06
N LEU A 48 8.35 1.11 7.82
CA LEU A 48 9.11 0.37 8.82
C LEU A 48 10.55 0.89 8.99
N LEU A 49 11.03 1.73 8.06
CA LEU A 49 12.36 2.33 8.14
C LEU A 49 12.43 3.39 9.25
N PRO A 50 13.65 3.74 9.73
CA PRO A 50 13.85 4.90 10.59
C PRO A 50 13.21 6.15 9.99
N ARG A 51 12.61 7.00 10.84
CA ARG A 51 11.86 8.19 10.42
C ARG A 51 12.63 9.13 9.48
N SER A 52 13.95 9.23 9.64
CA SER A 52 14.82 10.04 8.78
C SER A 52 14.92 9.54 7.33
N LEU A 53 14.56 8.29 7.07
CA LEU A 53 14.58 7.66 5.74
C LEU A 53 13.18 7.52 5.13
N GLN A 54 12.12 7.82 5.88
CA GLN A 54 10.76 7.69 5.38
C GLN A 54 10.44 8.82 4.39
N PRO A 55 9.96 8.50 3.17
CA PRO A 55 9.44 9.52 2.27
C PRO A 55 8.27 10.28 2.91
N LYS A 56 8.26 11.60 2.75
CA LYS A 56 7.21 12.46 3.32
C LYS A 56 5.84 12.08 2.74
N GLY A 57 4.83 12.01 3.60
CA GLY A 57 3.45 11.68 3.19
C GLY A 57 3.18 10.19 2.95
N SER A 58 4.13 9.29 3.26
CA SER A 58 3.93 7.84 3.11
C SER A 58 2.76 7.32 3.95
N LEU A 59 2.64 7.80 5.20
CA LEU A 59 1.51 7.42 6.06
C LEU A 59 0.20 8.00 5.53
N ASP A 60 0.17 9.28 5.17
CA ASP A 60 -1.04 9.93 4.61
C ASP A 60 -1.48 9.27 3.31
N PHE A 61 -0.54 8.79 2.49
CA PHE A 61 -0.84 7.98 1.32
C PHE A 61 -1.50 6.67 1.72
N LEU A 62 -0.93 5.95 2.68
CA LEU A 62 -1.45 4.66 3.11
C LEU A 62 -2.87 4.81 3.69
N LEU A 63 -3.08 5.76 4.60
CA LEU A 63 -4.39 6.03 5.19
C LEU A 63 -5.44 6.42 4.14
N ARG A 64 -5.10 7.29 3.17
CA ARG A 64 -6.02 7.67 2.09
C ARG A 64 -6.32 6.57 1.08
N LYS A 65 -5.45 5.56 0.97
CA LYS A 65 -5.63 4.43 0.04
C LYS A 65 -6.41 3.27 0.64
N GLN A 66 -6.73 3.31 1.94
CA GLN A 66 -7.60 2.31 2.55
C GLN A 66 -9.03 2.46 1.99
N LYS A 67 -9.60 1.35 1.53
CA LYS A 67 -10.98 1.30 1.05
C LYS A 67 -11.97 1.22 2.22
N GLU A 68 -13.26 1.39 1.91
CA GLU A 68 -14.32 1.32 2.92
C GLU A 68 -14.39 -0.03 3.64
N ASP A 69 -14.09 -1.13 2.94
CA ASP A 69 -14.04 -2.50 3.49
C ASP A 69 -12.79 -2.79 4.33
N GLY A 70 -11.85 -1.85 4.44
CA GLY A 70 -10.59 -2.02 5.17
C GLY A 70 -9.42 -2.52 4.34
N SER A 71 -9.64 -2.92 3.08
CA SER A 71 -8.58 -3.41 2.19
C SER A 71 -7.75 -2.29 1.55
N TRP A 72 -6.61 -2.68 0.97
CA TRP A 72 -5.81 -1.85 0.08
C TRP A 72 -5.53 -2.55 -1.26
N GLY A 73 -5.17 -1.77 -2.27
CA GLY A 73 -4.75 -2.28 -3.57
C GLY A 73 -5.91 -2.52 -4.55
N SER A 74 -5.67 -3.33 -5.57
CA SER A 74 -6.65 -3.64 -6.62
C SER A 74 -7.85 -4.43 -6.06
N PRO A 75 -8.95 -4.58 -6.81
CA PRO A 75 -10.05 -5.47 -6.43
C PRO A 75 -9.62 -6.94 -6.33
N ASP A 76 -10.51 -7.77 -5.78
CA ASP A 76 -10.38 -9.23 -5.68
C ASP A 76 -9.11 -9.70 -4.96
N ALA A 77 -8.59 -10.88 -5.30
CA ALA A 77 -7.46 -11.50 -4.61
C ALA A 77 -6.17 -10.66 -4.64
N TYR A 78 -6.01 -9.75 -5.61
CA TYR A 78 -4.84 -8.87 -5.71
C TYR A 78 -4.76 -7.81 -4.60
N CYS A 79 -5.82 -7.63 -3.80
CA CYS A 79 -5.76 -6.78 -2.60
C CYS A 79 -4.96 -7.42 -1.45
N LEU A 80 -4.72 -8.74 -1.49
CA LEU A 80 -4.24 -9.51 -0.35
C LEU A 80 -2.86 -9.05 0.15
N VAL A 81 -1.85 -9.06 -0.73
CA VAL A 81 -0.48 -8.65 -0.38
C VAL A 81 -0.40 -7.16 0.03
N PRO A 82 -1.00 -6.21 -0.71
CA PRO A 82 -1.09 -4.82 -0.27
C PRO A 82 -1.73 -4.65 1.11
N THR A 83 -2.82 -5.37 1.39
CA THR A 83 -3.55 -5.26 2.66
C THR A 83 -2.75 -5.85 3.81
N LEU A 84 -2.12 -7.01 3.62
CA LEU A 84 -1.19 -7.61 4.60
C LEU A 84 -0.05 -6.64 4.92
N ALA A 85 0.61 -6.09 3.91
CA ALA A 85 1.75 -5.18 4.11
C ALA A 85 1.35 -3.89 4.83
N ALA A 86 0.24 -3.27 4.41
CA ALA A 86 -0.31 -2.08 5.05
C ALA A 86 -0.68 -2.34 6.51
N THR A 87 -1.37 -3.45 6.78
CA THR A 87 -1.80 -3.85 8.12
C THR A 87 -0.61 -4.12 9.03
N ALA A 88 0.37 -4.91 8.58
CA ALA A 88 1.59 -5.18 9.33
C ALA A 88 2.32 -3.89 9.73
N SER A 89 2.43 -2.95 8.79
CA SER A 89 3.14 -1.68 9.02
C SER A 89 2.40 -0.76 9.97
N LEU A 90 1.07 -0.68 9.87
CA LEU A 90 0.25 0.13 10.77
C LEU A 90 0.21 -0.47 12.19
N LEU A 91 0.20 -1.80 12.33
CA LEU A 91 0.31 -2.47 13.64
C LEU A 91 1.66 -2.21 14.30
N ASP A 92 2.76 -2.24 13.54
CA ASP A 92 4.10 -1.90 14.06
C ASP A 92 4.13 -0.44 14.59
N LEU A 93 3.53 0.50 13.84
CA LEU A 93 3.39 1.88 14.30
C LEU A 93 2.51 1.98 15.56
N THR A 94 1.40 1.24 15.64
CA THR A 94 0.58 1.17 16.85
C THR A 94 1.38 0.63 18.04
N LEU A 95 2.19 -0.42 17.85
CA LEU A 95 3.05 -0.97 18.90
C LEU A 95 4.12 0.02 19.36
N LYS A 96 4.75 0.75 18.43
CA LYS A 96 5.68 1.85 18.75
C LYS A 96 5.01 2.91 19.64
N VAL A 97 3.80 3.35 19.28
CA VAL A 97 3.03 4.29 20.11
C VAL A 97 2.74 3.71 21.49
N ALA A 98 2.32 2.44 21.57
CA ALA A 98 2.05 1.78 22.85
C ALA A 98 3.30 1.71 23.76
N ARG A 99 4.50 1.66 23.16
CA ARG A 99 5.79 1.72 23.87
C ARG A 99 6.25 3.15 24.19
N GLY A 100 5.47 4.17 23.84
CA GLY A 100 5.80 5.58 24.05
C GLY A 100 6.76 6.16 23.01
N GLU A 101 6.94 5.50 21.86
CA GLU A 101 7.73 6.02 20.76
C GLU A 101 6.93 7.00 19.90
N GLU A 102 7.59 8.03 19.37
CA GLU A 102 6.97 8.99 18.47
C GLU A 102 6.80 8.42 17.06
N ILE A 103 5.60 8.56 16.50
CA ILE A 103 5.31 8.31 15.10
C ILE A 103 4.96 9.62 14.36
N THR A 104 4.96 9.56 13.03
CA THR A 104 4.34 10.62 12.23
C THR A 104 2.84 10.34 12.15
N GLY A 105 1.98 11.36 12.21
CA GLY A 105 0.53 11.22 12.08
C GLY A 105 -0.21 11.00 13.40
N ASP A 106 -1.53 10.83 13.32
CA ASP A 106 -2.40 10.63 14.48
C ASP A 106 -2.46 9.13 14.86
N ALA A 107 -2.19 8.83 16.13
CA ALA A 107 -2.14 7.46 16.62
C ALA A 107 -3.50 6.74 16.57
N SER A 108 -4.59 7.48 16.71
CA SER A 108 -5.94 6.92 16.65
C SER A 108 -6.32 6.54 15.23
N ASP A 109 -5.98 7.37 14.24
CA ASP A 109 -6.17 7.06 12.81
C ASP A 109 -5.37 5.83 12.39
N VAL A 110 -4.10 5.74 12.82
CA VAL A 110 -3.22 4.59 12.55
C VAL A 110 -3.80 3.30 13.12
N SER A 111 -4.21 3.32 14.39
CA SER A 111 -4.72 2.13 15.07
C SER A 111 -6.08 1.71 14.51
N LEU A 112 -6.95 2.66 14.14
CA LEU A 112 -8.21 2.37 13.49
C LEU A 112 -8.01 1.75 12.10
N ALA A 113 -7.10 2.30 11.31
CA ALA A 113 -6.78 1.76 9.99
C ALA A 113 -6.19 0.35 10.09
N ALA A 114 -5.28 0.11 11.05
CA ALA A 114 -4.73 -1.22 11.34
C ALA A 114 -5.83 -2.23 11.69
N TRP A 115 -6.76 -1.85 12.58
CA TRP A 115 -7.88 -2.71 12.97
C TRP A 115 -8.78 -3.06 11.78
N ARG A 116 -9.13 -2.09 10.93
CA ARG A 116 -9.96 -2.35 9.73
C ARG A 116 -9.26 -3.29 8.74
N GLY A 117 -7.94 -3.15 8.59
CA GLY A 117 -7.14 -4.07 7.79
C GLY A 117 -7.15 -5.50 8.33
N LEU A 118 -6.97 -5.66 9.64
CA LEU A 118 -7.08 -6.96 10.30
C LEU A 118 -8.47 -7.58 10.16
N ASP A 119 -9.53 -6.79 10.35
CA ASP A 119 -10.91 -7.27 10.20
C ASP A 119 -11.16 -7.78 8.78
N PHE A 120 -10.76 -7.03 7.76
CA PHE A 120 -10.81 -7.47 6.37
C PHE A 120 -10.05 -8.77 6.13
N LEU A 121 -8.81 -8.88 6.63
CA LEU A 121 -7.96 -10.06 6.45
C LEU A 121 -8.52 -11.29 7.16
N ALA A 122 -9.08 -11.14 8.36
CA ALA A 122 -9.68 -12.24 9.11
C ALA A 122 -10.86 -12.89 8.38
N HIS A 123 -11.63 -12.09 7.63
CA HIS A 123 -12.68 -12.59 6.76
C HIS A 123 -12.10 -13.19 5.46
N THR A 124 -11.21 -12.45 4.79
CA THR A 124 -10.68 -12.82 3.47
C THR A 124 -9.84 -14.09 3.51
N LEU A 125 -8.95 -14.25 4.49
CA LEU A 125 -8.08 -15.42 4.62
C LEU A 125 -8.85 -16.70 4.96
N ARG A 126 -10.01 -16.58 5.62
CA ARG A 126 -10.88 -17.73 5.93
C ARG A 126 -11.48 -18.33 4.66
N ASP A 127 -11.84 -17.48 3.71
CA ASP A 127 -12.53 -17.86 2.47
C ASP A 127 -11.55 -18.05 1.29
N LEU A 128 -10.25 -17.85 1.51
CA LEU A 128 -9.22 -17.93 0.49
C LEU A 128 -8.96 -19.38 0.08
N THR A 129 -9.41 -19.76 -1.12
CA THR A 129 -9.21 -21.11 -1.67
C THR A 129 -7.96 -21.23 -2.55
N GLU A 130 -7.55 -20.14 -3.20
CA GLU A 130 -6.40 -20.10 -4.11
C GLU A 130 -5.66 -18.77 -3.93
N LEU A 131 -4.33 -18.83 -4.04
CA LEU A 131 -3.49 -17.64 -4.01
C LEU A 131 -3.48 -16.97 -5.39
N PRO A 132 -3.59 -15.63 -5.46
CA PRO A 132 -3.40 -14.92 -6.72
C PRO A 132 -1.97 -15.13 -7.22
N ASP A 133 -1.81 -15.28 -8.53
CA ASP A 133 -0.50 -15.37 -9.17
C ASP A 133 0.20 -14.01 -9.09
N LEU A 134 0.97 -13.85 -8.02
CA LEU A 134 1.74 -12.66 -7.67
C LEU A 134 3.20 -13.08 -7.47
N VAL A 135 4.12 -12.22 -7.88
CA VAL A 135 5.56 -12.49 -7.77
C VAL A 135 5.93 -12.82 -6.33
N ALA A 136 6.44 -14.05 -6.12
CA ALA A 136 6.93 -14.56 -4.84
C ALA A 136 5.90 -14.53 -3.70
N ILE A 137 4.60 -14.65 -4.01
CA ILE A 137 3.54 -14.64 -2.99
C ILE A 137 3.72 -15.74 -1.94
N GLU A 138 4.27 -16.89 -2.33
CA GLU A 138 4.53 -18.03 -1.45
C GLU A 138 5.59 -17.74 -0.39
N LEU A 139 6.36 -16.66 -0.56
CA LEU A 139 7.35 -16.17 0.40
C LEU A 139 6.86 -14.90 1.12
N ILE A 140 6.25 -13.98 0.38
CA ILE A 140 5.81 -12.68 0.90
C ILE A 140 4.66 -12.86 1.88
N LEU A 141 3.65 -13.67 1.53
CA LEU A 141 2.47 -13.87 2.37
C LEU A 141 2.82 -14.44 3.75
N PRO A 142 3.54 -15.58 3.88
CA PRO A 142 3.85 -16.11 5.20
C PRO A 142 4.72 -15.16 6.02
N ALA A 143 5.66 -14.44 5.40
CA ALA A 143 6.47 -13.44 6.11
C ALA A 143 5.62 -12.30 6.69
N LEU A 144 4.66 -11.77 5.93
CA LEU A 144 3.78 -10.71 6.41
C LEU A 144 2.81 -11.21 7.50
N VAL A 145 2.34 -12.46 7.41
CA VAL A 145 1.53 -13.07 8.47
C VAL A 145 2.33 -13.21 9.75
N GLU A 146 3.57 -13.71 9.68
CA GLU A 146 4.47 -13.81 10.82
C GLU A 146 4.77 -12.44 11.46
N GLU A 147 4.98 -11.40 10.65
CA GLU A 147 5.15 -10.03 11.15
C GLU A 147 3.91 -9.56 11.94
N ILE A 148 2.71 -9.81 11.43
CA ILE A 148 1.45 -9.46 12.11
C ILE A 148 1.33 -10.23 13.42
N GLU A 149 1.54 -11.55 13.41
CA GLU A 149 1.45 -12.40 14.60
C GLU A 149 2.42 -11.93 15.71
N ASN A 150 3.68 -11.67 15.35
CA ASN A 150 4.69 -11.18 16.28
C ASN A 150 4.32 -9.81 16.86
N THR A 151 3.79 -8.92 16.03
CA THR A 151 3.38 -7.58 16.45
C THR A 151 2.18 -7.62 17.41
N LEU A 152 1.20 -8.48 17.11
CA LEU A 152 0.04 -8.71 17.98
C LEU A 152 0.44 -9.29 19.33
N ALA A 153 1.40 -10.22 19.36
CA ALA A 153 1.96 -10.73 20.62
C ALA A 153 2.60 -9.60 21.44
N GLY A 154 3.39 -8.73 20.78
CA GLY A 154 4.00 -7.56 21.42
C GLY A 154 2.97 -6.56 21.97
N LEU A 155 1.85 -6.36 21.28
CA LEU A 155 0.75 -5.49 21.75
C LEU A 155 0.04 -6.08 22.98
N ALA A 156 -0.16 -7.40 22.99
CA ALA A 156 -0.73 -8.09 24.16
C ALA A 156 0.17 -7.94 25.39
N ASP A 157 1.49 -8.06 25.21
CA ASP A 157 2.46 -7.90 26.29
C ASP A 157 2.46 -6.49 26.89
N VAL A 158 2.38 -5.45 26.05
CA VAL A 158 2.30 -4.05 26.53
C VAL A 158 1.00 -3.82 27.29
N THR A 159 -0.12 -4.38 26.81
CA THR A 159 -1.44 -4.20 27.45
C THR A 159 -1.50 -4.89 28.82
N ASN A 160 -0.82 -6.03 28.99
CA ASN A 160 -0.80 -6.77 30.25
C ASN A 160 0.12 -6.14 31.33
N GLN A 161 0.89 -5.11 30.98
CA GLN A 161 1.79 -4.39 31.90
C GLN A 161 1.19 -3.10 32.49
N VAL A 162 0.00 -2.69 32.02
CA VAL A 162 -0.75 -1.51 32.48
C VAL A 162 -1.84 -1.92 33.48
#